data_AF-K2E8N5-F1
#
_entry.id   AF-K2E8N5-F1
#
_cell.length_a   1.000
_cell.length_b   1.000
_cell.length_c   1.000
_cell.angle_alpha   90.00
_cell.angle_beta   90.00
_cell.angle_gamma   90.00
#
_symmetry.space_group_name_H-M   'P 1'
#
loop_
_entity.id
_entity.type
_entity.pdbx_description
1 polymer ?
#
loop_
_entity_poly.entity_id
_entity_poly.type
_entity_poly.pdbx_seq_one_letter_code
_entity_poly.pdbx_strand_id
1 'polypeptide(L)'
;MNNPNNPNGLEQIDEIKKMNQTETDGYYTNKSKKVADFMIGFFGFITISILLAILLQSFFYVFPRNDFMTWLYIIVPIALTILGIYIPFRKKRRYIGIGIISFFILPFLLFGACMIIFTGFN
;
A
#
# COMPACT_ATOMS: atom_id res chain seq x y z
N MET A 1 -15.48 34.30 13.17
CA MET A 1 -16.88 33.84 13.14
C MET A 1 -17.24 33.54 11.69
N ASN A 2 -17.33 32.25 11.31
CA ASN A 2 -17.73 31.84 9.96
C ASN A 2 -19.25 31.91 9.83
N ASN A 3 -19.74 32.69 8.85
CA ASN A 3 -21.15 32.77 8.50
C ASN A 3 -21.54 31.49 7.72
N PRO A 4 -22.45 30.65 8.25
CA PRO A 4 -22.81 29.36 7.64
C PRO A 4 -23.66 29.48 6.37
N ASN A 5 -24.07 30.69 5.98
CA ASN A 5 -24.94 30.94 4.83
C ASN A 5 -24.24 31.65 3.66
N ASN A 6 -22.92 31.54 3.52
CA ASN A 6 -22.21 32.10 2.37
C ASN A 6 -22.17 31.09 1.20
N PRO A 7 -23.04 31.23 0.16
CA PRO A 7 -23.10 30.28 -0.97
C PRO A 7 -21.79 30.20 -1.75
N ASN A 8 -20.97 31.26 -1.72
CA ASN A 8 -19.67 31.31 -2.41
C ASN A 8 -18.62 30.37 -1.79
N GLY A 9 -18.81 29.95 -0.54
CA GLY A 9 -17.90 29.00 0.12
C GLY A 9 -18.09 27.56 -0.36
N LEU A 10 -19.34 27.18 -0.69
CA LEU A 10 -19.65 25.84 -1.22
C LEU A 10 -19.21 25.69 -2.68
N GLU A 11 -19.41 26.71 -3.51
CA GLU A 11 -18.95 26.70 -4.91
C GLU A 11 -17.42 26.63 -5.02
N GLN A 12 -16.67 27.35 -4.15
CA GLN A 12 -15.21 27.23 -4.12
C GLN A 12 -14.74 25.83 -3.71
N ILE A 13 -15.42 25.17 -2.78
CA ILE A 13 -15.08 23.79 -2.39
C ILE A 13 -15.35 22.83 -3.55
N ASP A 14 -16.45 23.01 -4.29
CA ASP A 14 -16.77 22.18 -5.44
C ASP A 14 -15.87 22.43 -6.66
N GLU A 15 -15.42 23.66 -6.89
CA GLU A 15 -14.42 23.98 -7.91
C GLU A 15 -13.03 23.46 -7.56
N ILE A 16 -12.60 23.59 -6.30
CA ILE A 16 -11.33 23.01 -5.83
C ILE A 16 -11.38 21.48 -5.93
N LYS A 17 -12.54 20.87 -5.65
CA LYS A 17 -12.76 19.42 -5.79
C LYS A 17 -12.75 19.00 -7.26
N LYS A 18 -13.40 19.76 -8.15
CA LYS A 18 -13.40 19.53 -9.61
C LYS A 18 -12.01 19.65 -10.22
N MET A 19 -11.26 20.73 -9.92
CA MET A 19 -9.87 20.91 -10.39
C MET A 19 -8.97 19.78 -9.89
N ASN A 20 -9.11 19.38 -8.62
CA ASN A 20 -8.41 18.23 -8.07
C ASN A 20 -8.82 16.90 -8.71
N GLN A 21 -10.02 16.79 -9.28
CA GLN A 21 -10.49 15.61 -9.99
C GLN A 21 -9.92 15.57 -11.42
N THR A 22 -9.92 16.70 -12.12
CA THR A 22 -9.43 16.81 -13.51
C THR A 22 -7.94 16.54 -13.63
N GLU A 23 -7.12 16.98 -12.66
CA GLU A 23 -5.69 16.62 -12.62
C GLU A 23 -5.46 15.11 -12.45
N THR A 24 -6.29 14.42 -11.67
CA THR A 24 -6.19 12.96 -11.51
C THR A 24 -6.58 12.20 -12.77
N ASP A 25 -7.60 12.67 -13.49
CA ASP A 25 -8.06 12.05 -14.73
C ASP A 25 -7.01 12.24 -15.85
N GLY A 26 -6.34 13.41 -15.87
CA GLY A 26 -5.18 13.67 -16.73
C GLY A 26 -3.94 12.84 -16.39
N TYR A 27 -3.59 12.69 -15.10
CA TYR A 27 -2.42 11.91 -14.66
C TYR A 27 -2.50 10.45 -15.10
N TYR A 28 -3.70 9.88 -15.10
CA TYR A 28 -3.99 8.51 -15.49
C TYR A 28 -4.36 8.31 -16.95
N THR A 29 -4.31 9.35 -17.78
CA THR A 29 -4.46 9.24 -19.23
C THR A 29 -3.28 8.45 -19.84
N ASN A 30 -2.11 8.47 -19.20
CA ASN A 30 -0.94 7.71 -19.60
C ASN A 30 -0.89 6.32 -18.95
N LYS A 31 -1.11 5.26 -19.74
CA LYS A 31 -1.03 3.85 -19.29
C LYS A 31 0.32 3.52 -18.63
N SER A 32 1.42 4.08 -19.14
CA SER A 32 2.77 3.85 -18.62
C SER A 32 2.93 4.27 -17.15
N LYS A 33 2.34 5.41 -16.75
CA LYS A 33 2.43 5.89 -15.36
C LYS A 33 1.70 4.98 -14.36
N LYS A 34 0.59 4.35 -14.79
CA LYS A 34 -0.14 3.35 -13.98
C LYS A 34 0.71 2.12 -13.71
N VAL A 35 1.37 1.61 -14.75
CA VAL A 35 2.23 0.42 -14.64
C VAL A 35 3.45 0.74 -13.78
N ALA A 36 4.07 1.90 -13.95
CA ALA A 36 5.19 2.33 -13.11
C ALA A 36 4.78 2.44 -11.63
N ASP A 37 3.66 3.09 -11.31
CA ASP A 37 3.17 3.18 -9.93
C ASP A 37 2.84 1.78 -9.36
N PHE A 38 2.26 0.88 -10.16
CA PHE A 38 2.02 -0.50 -9.74
C PHE A 38 3.32 -1.27 -9.45
N MET A 39 4.32 -1.18 -10.34
CA MET A 39 5.61 -1.84 -10.18
C MET A 39 6.37 -1.29 -8.96
N ILE A 40 6.30 0.02 -8.72
CA ILE A 40 6.88 0.65 -7.52
C ILE A 40 6.16 0.14 -6.26
N GLY A 41 4.83 0.00 -6.29
CA GLY A 41 4.09 -0.58 -5.17
C GLY A 41 4.47 -2.03 -4.90
N PHE A 42 4.58 -2.85 -5.94
CA PHE A 42 4.91 -4.27 -5.83
C PHE A 42 6.36 -4.49 -5.40
N PHE A 43 7.33 -4.03 -6.21
CA PHE A 43 8.75 -4.27 -5.94
C PHE A 43 9.28 -3.38 -4.82
N GLY A 44 8.84 -2.13 -4.73
CA GLY A 44 9.27 -1.23 -3.66
C GLY A 44 8.84 -1.74 -2.30
N PHE A 45 7.64 -2.31 -2.17
CA PHE A 45 7.22 -2.95 -0.92
C PHE A 45 8.08 -4.16 -0.59
N ILE A 46 8.37 -5.04 -1.56
CA ILE A 46 9.27 -6.18 -1.37
C ILE A 46 10.64 -5.73 -0.85
N THR A 47 11.25 -4.74 -1.51
CA THR A 47 12.57 -4.22 -1.11
C THR A 47 12.53 -3.67 0.31
N ILE A 48 11.50 -2.88 0.65
CA ILE A 48 11.34 -2.31 2.00
C ILE A 48 11.11 -3.41 3.05
N SER A 49 10.28 -4.42 2.74
CA SER A 49 10.01 -5.54 3.64
C SER A 49 11.26 -6.38 3.90
N ILE A 50 12.08 -6.65 2.88
CA ILE A 50 13.35 -7.38 3.04
C ILE A 50 14.32 -6.54 3.88
N LEU A 51 14.47 -5.25 3.57
CA LEU A 51 15.35 -4.36 4.32
C LEU A 51 14.95 -4.30 5.81
N LEU A 52 13.64 -4.18 6.06
CA LEU A 52 13.07 -4.17 7.40
C LEU A 52 13.33 -5.49 8.13
N ALA A 53 13.16 -6.63 7.47
CA ALA A 53 13.43 -7.94 8.04
C ALA A 53 14.91 -8.09 8.43
N ILE A 54 15.84 -7.63 7.59
CA ILE A 54 17.28 -7.64 7.87
C ILE A 54 17.59 -6.74 9.08
N LEU A 55 17.01 -5.54 9.13
CA LEU A 55 17.19 -4.61 10.25
C LEU A 55 16.64 -5.18 11.57
N LEU A 56 15.43 -5.72 11.56
CA LEU A 56 14.83 -6.39 12.73
C LEU A 56 15.68 -7.56 13.18
N GLN A 57 16.10 -8.43 12.26
CA GLN A 57 16.94 -9.59 12.58
C GLN A 57 18.28 -9.17 13.19
N SER A 58 18.90 -8.12 12.66
CA SER A 58 20.16 -7.58 13.19
C SER A 58 19.97 -7.00 14.59
N PHE A 59 18.85 -6.30 14.83
CA PHE A 59 18.50 -5.80 16.15
C PHE A 59 18.32 -6.93 17.17
N PHE A 60 17.57 -7.99 16.83
CA PHE A 60 17.39 -9.14 17.73
C PHE A 60 18.63 -10.03 17.89
N TYR A 61 19.64 -9.88 17.03
CA TYR A 61 20.91 -10.57 17.22
C TYR A 61 21.73 -9.92 18.36
N VAL A 62 21.56 -8.60 18.55
CA VAL A 62 22.30 -7.83 19.57
C VAL A 62 21.57 -7.82 20.91
N PHE A 63 20.24 -7.86 20.91
CA PHE A 63 19.42 -7.81 22.13
C PHE A 63 18.85 -9.18 22.51
N PRO A 64 18.85 -9.56 23.80
CA PRO A 64 18.25 -10.81 24.25
C PRO A 64 16.76 -10.84 23.94
N ARG A 65 16.28 -11.96 23.37
CA ARG A 65 14.85 -12.16 23.07
C ARG A 65 14.05 -12.24 24.37
N ASN A 66 13.09 -11.33 24.51
CA ASN A 66 12.04 -11.37 25.52
C ASN A 66 10.67 -11.31 24.84
N ASP A 67 9.59 -11.51 25.60
CA ASP A 67 8.23 -11.54 25.03
C ASP A 67 7.87 -10.22 24.33
N PHE A 68 8.31 -9.09 24.88
CA PHE A 68 8.11 -7.76 24.29
C PHE A 68 8.76 -7.62 22.90
N MET A 69 9.97 -8.14 22.75
CA MET A 69 10.72 -8.15 21.49
C MET A 69 10.03 -9.01 20.42
N THR A 70 9.42 -10.13 20.82
CA THR A 70 8.60 -10.96 19.93
C THR A 70 7.35 -10.21 19.45
N TRP A 71 6.66 -9.49 20.34
CA TRP A 71 5.50 -8.67 19.96
C TRP A 71 5.88 -7.54 19.00
N LEU A 72 7.02 -6.88 19.21
CA LEU A 72 7.55 -5.87 18.29
C LEU A 72 7.78 -6.42 16.88
N TYR A 73 8.30 -7.65 16.78
CA TYR A 73 8.52 -8.31 15.49
C TYR A 73 7.21 -8.56 14.72
N ILE A 74 6.08 -8.69 15.41
CA ILE A 74 4.76 -8.90 14.78
C ILE A 74 4.07 -7.57 14.49
N ILE A 75 4.05 -6.65 15.46
CA ILE A 75 3.27 -5.41 15.38
C ILE A 75 3.89 -4.43 14.37
N VAL A 76 5.22 -4.30 14.35
CA VAL A 76 5.91 -3.31 13.49
C VAL A 76 5.69 -3.57 11.99
N PRO A 77 5.87 -4.81 11.47
CA PRO A 77 5.58 -5.09 10.06
C PRO A 77 4.11 -4.91 9.68
N ILE A 78 3.18 -5.28 10.58
CA ILE A 78 1.74 -5.09 10.35
C ILE A 78 1.41 -3.59 10.23
N ALA A 79 1.88 -2.78 11.18
CA ALA A 79 1.67 -1.34 11.17
C ALA A 79 2.25 -0.69 9.90
N LEU A 80 3.46 -1.07 9.50
CA LEU A 80 4.11 -0.57 8.29
C LEU A 80 3.37 -0.99 7.01
N THR A 81 2.82 -2.20 6.97
CA THR A 81 1.99 -2.65 5.84
C THR A 81 0.72 -1.83 5.73
N ILE A 82 0.02 -1.59 6.84
CA ILE A 82 -1.19 -0.75 6.88
C ILE A 82 -0.89 0.68 6.45
N LEU A 83 0.20 1.28 6.97
CA LEU A 83 0.65 2.62 6.57
C LEU A 83 1.05 2.68 5.09
N GLY A 84 1.77 1.66 4.62
CA GLY A 84 2.19 1.51 3.23
C GLY A 84 1.02 1.41 2.24
N ILE A 85 -0.11 0.86 2.68
CA ILE A 85 -1.35 0.85 1.89
C ILE A 85 -2.09 2.19 2.06
N TYR A 86 -2.25 2.71 3.28
CA TYR A 86 -3.06 3.89 3.56
C TYR A 86 -2.54 5.19 2.91
N ILE A 87 -1.22 5.42 2.95
CA ILE A 87 -0.59 6.65 2.44
C ILE A 87 -0.79 6.83 0.91
N PRO A 88 -0.48 5.86 0.05
CA PRO A 88 -0.67 6.02 -1.40
C PRO A 88 -2.15 6.13 -1.79
N PHE A 89 -3.07 5.52 -1.03
CA PHE A 89 -4.50 5.73 -1.23
C PHE A 89 -4.94 7.17 -0.94
N ARG A 90 -4.42 7.81 0.12
CA ARG A 90 -4.67 9.24 0.38
C ARG A 90 -4.05 10.16 -0.65
N LYS A 91 -2.86 9.85 -1.16
CA LYS A 91 -2.15 10.65 -2.18
C LYS A 91 -2.63 10.42 -3.62
N LYS A 92 -3.82 9.81 -3.81
CA LYS A 92 -4.42 9.46 -5.11
C LYS A 92 -3.53 8.56 -6.02
N ARG A 93 -2.45 7.97 -5.49
CA ARG A 93 -1.60 6.97 -6.17
C ARG A 93 -2.11 5.55 -5.92
N ARG A 94 -3.36 5.31 -6.30
CA ARG A 94 -4.09 4.06 -6.01
C ARG A 94 -3.39 2.82 -6.56
N TYR A 95 -2.68 2.94 -7.69
CA TYR A 95 -1.97 1.81 -8.30
C TYR A 95 -0.78 1.31 -7.48
N ILE A 96 -0.12 2.17 -6.69
CA ILE A 96 0.90 1.74 -5.72
C ILE A 96 0.25 0.81 -4.68
N GLY A 97 -0.89 1.22 -4.13
CA GLY A 97 -1.63 0.40 -3.16
C GLY A 97 -2.11 -0.92 -3.75
N ILE A 98 -2.58 -0.92 -5.00
CA ILE A 98 -2.96 -2.15 -5.72
C ILE A 98 -1.74 -3.07 -5.91
N GLY A 99 -0.56 -2.53 -6.21
CA GLY A 99 0.69 -3.30 -6.29
C GLY A 99 1.07 -3.97 -4.96
N ILE A 100 0.89 -3.27 -3.84
CA ILE A 100 1.11 -3.85 -2.50
C ILE A 100 0.10 -4.97 -2.23
N ILE A 101 -1.18 -4.77 -2.54
CA ILE A 101 -2.22 -5.79 -2.32
C ILE A 101 -1.97 -7.01 -3.21
N SER A 102 -1.59 -6.81 -4.47
CA SER A 102 -1.32 -7.93 -5.37
C SER A 102 -0.16 -8.79 -4.87
N PHE A 103 0.83 -8.21 -4.19
CA PHE A 103 1.91 -8.97 -3.56
C PHE A 103 1.39 -10.02 -2.56
N PHE A 104 0.32 -9.74 -1.82
CA PHE A 104 -0.29 -10.73 -0.93
C PHE A 104 -1.16 -11.73 -1.69
N ILE A 105 -1.95 -11.28 -2.67
CA ILE A 105 -2.91 -12.14 -3.39
C ILE A 105 -2.21 -13.14 -4.32
N LEU A 106 -1.17 -12.72 -5.05
CA LEU A 106 -0.51 -13.54 -6.08
C LEU A 106 0.06 -14.86 -5.54
N PRO A 107 0.78 -14.87 -4.39
CA PRO A 107 1.24 -16.10 -3.75
C PRO A 107 0.10 -17.04 -3.34
N PHE A 108 -1.00 -16.50 -2.78
CA PHE A 108 -2.16 -17.33 -2.43
C PHE A 108 -2.82 -17.95 -3.66
N LEU A 109 -2.90 -17.18 -4.75
CA LEU A 109 -3.46 -17.66 -6.01
C LEU A 109 -2.57 -18.75 -6.64
N LEU A 110 -1.25 -18.55 -6.62
CA LEU A 110 -0.28 -19.52 -7.08
C LEU A 110 -0.32 -20.80 -6.23
N PHE A 111 -0.37 -20.65 -4.91
CA PHE A 111 -0.46 -21.78 -3.98
C PHE A 111 -1.74 -22.58 -4.18
N GLY A 112 -2.89 -21.90 -4.31
CA GLY A 112 -4.17 -22.55 -4.62
C GLY A 112 -4.16 -23.27 -5.97
N ALA A 113 -3.60 -22.64 -7.01
CA ALA A 113 -3.46 -23.27 -8.32
C ALA A 113 -2.56 -24.51 -8.27
N CYS A 114 -1.42 -24.45 -7.56
CA CYS A 114 -0.55 -25.60 -7.35
C CYS A 114 -1.28 -26.74 -6.63
N MET A 115 -2.04 -26.44 -5.58
CA MET A 115 -2.81 -27.46 -4.84
C MET A 115 -3.82 -28.19 -5.74
N ILE A 116 -4.55 -27.47 -6.60
CA ILE A 116 -5.51 -28.08 -7.55
C ILE A 116 -4.80 -29.01 -8.53
N ILE A 117 -3.62 -28.64 -9.03
CA ILE A 117 -2.82 -29.50 -9.90
C ILE A 117 -2.40 -30.77 -9.14
N PHE A 118 -1.87 -30.63 -7.92
CA PHE A 118 -1.42 -31.80 -7.14
C PHE A 118 -2.57 -32.72 -6.70
N THR A 119 -3.75 -32.19 -6.39
CA THR A 119 -4.92 -33.02 -6.02
C THR A 119 -5.70 -33.55 -7.23
N GLY A 120 -5.63 -32.89 -8.39
CA GLY A 120 -6.27 -33.36 -9.62
C GLY A 120 -5.47 -34.38 -10.42
N PHE A 121 -4.17 -34.53 -10.13
CA PHE A 121 -3.30 -35.56 -10.70
C PHE A 121 -3.14 -36.82 -9.81
N ASN A 122 -3.84 -36.87 -8.67
CA ASN A 122 -3.96 -38.05 -7.78
C ASN A 122 -5.33 -38.69 -7.97
#